data_AF-A0A914NZZ9-F1
#
_entry.id   AF-A0A914NZZ9-F1
#
_cell.length_a   1.000
_cell.length_b   1.000
_cell.length_c   1.000
_cell.angle_alpha   90.00
_cell.angle_beta   90.00
_cell.angle_gamma   90.00
#
_symmetry.space_group_name_H-M   'P 1'
#
loop_
_entity.id
_entity.type
_entity.pdbx_description
1 polymer ?
#
loop_
_entity_poly.entity_id
_entity_poly.type
_entity_poly.pdbx_seq_one_letter_code
_entity_poly.pdbx_strand_id
1 'polypeptide(L)'
;MARNGINTEYNPKRFHSIIMRIRHKHNRTTAALIFQSSKVVLTGVPNVKLARRMALIVLKRIEFSIKETNILKFSKLGIISLKVTNIVSSYRSMNRVAIELIYQKFRKRHKYDKLF
;
A
#
# COMPACT_ATOMS: atom_id res chain seq x y z
N MET A 1 -9.59 18.39 14.34
CA MET A 1 -8.32 19.03 13.91
C MET A 1 -7.46 17.95 13.26
N ALA A 2 -6.88 18.21 12.09
CA ALA A 2 -5.93 17.28 11.49
C ALA A 2 -4.62 17.33 12.29
N ARG A 3 -4.05 16.16 12.64
CA ARG A 3 -2.75 16.07 13.30
C ARG A 3 -1.74 15.60 12.26
N ASN A 4 -0.83 16.50 11.88
CA ASN A 4 0.26 16.20 10.95
C ASN A 4 1.53 15.93 11.76
N GLY A 5 2.10 14.75 11.61
CA GLY A 5 3.48 14.44 11.99
C GLY A 5 4.39 14.47 10.77
N ILE A 6 5.71 14.44 10.99
CA ILE A 6 6.75 14.58 9.93
C ILE A 6 6.53 13.63 8.74
N ASN A 7 5.94 12.45 8.98
CA ASN A 7 5.59 11.47 7.94
C ASN A 7 4.22 10.80 8.16
N THR A 8 3.35 11.43 8.95
CA THR A 8 2.06 10.86 9.34
C THR A 8 0.94 11.91 9.19
N GLU A 9 -0.19 11.50 8.65
CA GLU A 9 -1.38 12.35 8.50
C GLU A 9 -2.57 11.62 9.11
N TYR A 10 -3.35 12.31 9.95
CA TYR A 10 -4.62 11.83 10.46
C TYR A 10 -5.68 12.93 10.39
N ASN A 11 -6.67 12.72 9.52
CA ASN A 11 -7.83 13.58 9.39
C ASN A 11 -9.10 12.73 9.22
N PRO A 12 -9.78 12.33 10.30
CA PRO A 12 -10.91 11.41 10.25
C PRO A 12 -12.09 11.95 9.42
N LYS A 13 -12.26 13.28 9.32
CA LYS A 13 -13.29 13.89 8.46
C LYS A 13 -13.04 13.63 6.96
N ARG A 14 -11.77 13.49 6.56
CA ARG A 14 -11.35 13.21 5.18
C ARG A 14 -11.20 11.72 4.93
N PHE A 15 -10.57 11.00 5.86
CA PHE A 15 -10.26 9.59 5.74
C PHE A 15 -10.05 8.98 7.13
N HIS A 16 -10.82 7.93 7.45
CA HIS A 16 -10.85 7.28 8.77
C HIS A 16 -9.66 6.33 9.01
N SER A 17 -8.44 6.77 8.67
CA SER A 17 -7.20 6.02 8.92
C SER A 17 -6.04 6.96 9.20
N ILE A 18 -5.02 6.44 9.87
CA ILE A 18 -3.70 7.10 9.88
C ILE A 18 -3.00 6.75 8.57
N ILE A 19 -2.45 7.75 7.89
CA ILE A 19 -1.61 7.60 6.71
C ILE A 19 -0.17 7.80 7.14
N MET A 20 0.67 6.78 7.02
CA MET A 20 2.10 6.85 7.31
C MET A 20 2.91 6.62 6.04
N ARG A 21 3.90 7.48 5.79
CA ARG A 21 4.80 7.36 4.63
C ARG A 21 6.20 6.91 5.09
N ILE A 22 6.73 5.89 4.42
CA ILE A 22 8.06 5.34 4.68
C ILE A 22 8.87 5.36 3.39
N ARG A 23 9.92 6.17 3.37
CA ARG A 23 10.87 6.22 2.24
C ARG A 23 11.80 5.00 2.28
N HIS A 24 12.10 4.46 1.10
CA HIS A 24 13.07 3.38 0.89
C HIS A 24 13.95 3.69 -0.33
N LYS A 25 14.74 2.70 -0.80
CA LYS A 25 15.72 2.88 -1.88
C LYS A 25 15.12 3.56 -3.13
N HIS A 26 15.96 4.34 -3.83
CA HIS A 26 15.61 5.05 -5.07
C HIS A 26 14.43 6.03 -4.94
N ASN A 27 14.34 6.72 -3.79
CA ASN A 27 13.29 7.72 -3.50
C ASN A 27 11.85 7.18 -3.61
N ARG A 28 11.66 5.86 -3.53
CA ARG A 28 10.34 5.25 -3.50
C ARG A 28 9.74 5.37 -2.10
N THR A 29 8.43 5.57 -2.05
CA THR A 29 7.69 5.71 -0.79
C THR A 29 6.66 4.61 -0.69
N THR A 30 6.69 3.87 0.42
CA THR A 30 5.60 2.98 0.82
C THR A 30 4.62 3.78 1.66
N ALA A 31 3.34 3.72 1.30
CA ALA A 31 2.27 4.24 2.14
C ALA A 31 1.72 3.09 3.01
N ALA A 32 1.55 3.35 4.29
CA ALA A 32 0.90 2.47 5.24
C ALA A 32 -0.38 3.14 5.74
N LEU A 33 -1.51 2.46 5.56
CA LEU A 33 -2.81 2.88 6.07
C LEU A 33 -3.13 2.04 7.29
N ILE A 34 -3.24 2.68 8.45
CA ILE A 34 -3.52 2.02 9.73
C ILE A 34 -4.96 2.34 10.11
N PHE A 35 -5.80 1.31 10.17
CA PHE A 35 -7.22 1.43 10.48
C PHE A 35 -7.51 1.16 11.96
N GLN A 36 -8.65 1.66 12.45
CA GLN A 36 -9.11 1.41 13.82
C GLN A 36 -9.31 -0.08 14.12
N SER A 37 -9.63 -0.90 13.11
CA SER A 37 -9.71 -2.35 13.20
C SER A 37 -8.36 -3.07 13.36
N SER A 38 -7.28 -2.32 13.59
CA SER A 38 -5.89 -2.80 13.63
C SER A 38 -5.40 -3.42 12.31
N LYS A 39 -6.18 -3.35 11.23
CA LYS A 39 -5.73 -3.71 9.89
C LYS A 39 -4.72 -2.68 9.39
N VAL A 40 -3.59 -3.16 8.87
CA VAL A 40 -2.58 -2.33 8.21
C VAL A 40 -2.52 -2.68 6.73
N VAL A 41 -2.70 -1.69 5.86
CA VAL A 41 -2.57 -1.85 4.41
C VAL A 41 -1.30 -1.16 3.94
N LEU A 42 -0.46 -1.88 3.20
CA LEU A 42 0.77 -1.35 2.62
C LEU A 42 0.59 -1.19 1.10
N THR A 43 0.92 -0.02 0.57
CA THR A 43 0.87 0.28 -0.87
C THR A 43 2.19 0.86 -1.37
N GLY A 44 2.45 0.73 -2.68
CA GLY A 44 3.72 1.16 -3.28
C GLY A 44 4.90 0.28 -2.87
N VAL A 45 4.66 -1.00 -2.63
CA VAL A 45 5.70 -1.98 -2.28
C VAL A 45 6.05 -2.81 -3.53
N PRO A 46 7.32 -2.84 -3.97
CA PRO A 46 7.73 -3.45 -5.24
C PRO A 46 7.80 -4.98 -5.20
N ASN A 47 7.93 -5.61 -4.03
CA ASN A 47 8.00 -7.06 -3.90
C ASN A 47 7.62 -7.54 -2.49
N VAL A 48 7.29 -8.83 -2.39
CA VAL A 48 6.82 -9.48 -1.15
C VAL A 48 7.85 -9.42 -0.02
N LYS A 49 9.15 -9.59 -0.35
CA LYS A 49 10.24 -9.51 0.64
C LYS A 49 10.29 -8.13 1.29
N LEU A 50 10.14 -7.05 0.50
CA LEU A 50 10.08 -5.69 1.03
C LEU A 50 8.78 -5.44 1.80
N ALA A 51 7.66 -6.05 1.41
CA ALA A 51 6.37 -5.92 2.12
C ALA A 51 6.50 -6.38 3.58
N ARG A 52 7.11 -7.54 3.81
CA ARG A 52 7.36 -8.06 5.17
C ARG A 52 8.22 -7.10 5.97
N ARG A 53 9.29 -6.55 5.36
CA ARG A 53 10.16 -5.57 6.02
C ARG A 53 9.41 -4.27 6.38
N MET A 54 8.60 -3.75 5.47
CA MET A 54 7.82 -2.52 5.71
C MET A 54 6.76 -2.74 6.78
N ALA A 55 6.10 -3.90 6.80
CA ALA A 55 5.14 -4.27 7.85
C ALA A 55 5.79 -4.25 9.24
N LEU A 56 7.00 -4.81 9.37
CA LEU A 56 7.75 -4.80 10.63
C LEU A 56 8.16 -3.38 11.05
N ILE A 57 8.52 -2.51 10.11
CA ILE A 57 8.85 -1.10 10.42
C ILE A 57 7.61 -0.37 10.92
N VAL A 58 6.46 -0.55 10.27
CA VAL A 58 5.19 0.05 10.71
C VAL A 58 4.80 -0.46 12.08
N LEU A 59 4.88 -1.77 12.32
CA LEU A 59 4.57 -2.39 13.61
C LEU A 59 5.43 -1.80 14.74
N LYS A 60 6.75 -1.71 14.54
CA LYS A 60 7.67 -1.11 15.51
C LYS A 60 7.34 0.35 15.83
N ARG A 61 6.94 1.13 14.82
CA ARG A 61 6.53 2.53 15.02
C ARG A 61 5.25 2.62 15.84
N ILE A 62 4.27 1.74 15.59
CA ILE A 62 3.04 1.65 16.38
C ILE A 62 3.36 1.25 17.82
N GLU A 63 4.19 0.22 18.02
CA GLU A 63 4.64 -0.22 19.35
C GLU A 63 5.30 0.92 20.14
N PHE A 64 6.18 1.69 19.49
CA PHE A 64 6.86 2.82 20.11
C PHE A 64 5.87 3.91 20.55
N SER A 65 4.96 4.34 19.66
CA SER A 65 3.96 5.37 20.00
C SER A 65 2.98 4.95 21.10
N ILE A 66 2.65 3.66 21.17
CA ILE A 66 1.80 3.13 22.24
C ILE A 66 2.53 3.14 23.58
N LYS A 67 3.81 2.73 23.60
CA LYS A 67 4.63 2.74 24.82
C LYS A 67 4.82 4.15 25.37
N GLU A 68 5.08 5.13 24.50
CA GLU A 68 5.23 6.54 24.92
C GLU A 68 3.95 7.12 25.53
N THR A 69 2.78 6.67 25.07
CA THR A 69 1.50 7.23 25.52
C THR A 69 0.94 6.56 26.77
N ASN A 70 1.59 5.49 27.26
CA ASN A 70 1.18 4.71 28.43
C ASN A 70 -0.27 4.17 28.36
N ILE A 71 -0.85 4.13 27.16
CA ILE A 71 -2.29 3.86 26.96
C ILE A 71 -2.62 2.39 27.27
N LEU A 72 -1.69 1.45 27.07
CA LEU A 72 -1.95 0.02 27.16
C LEU A 72 -0.72 -0.76 27.65
N LYS A 73 -0.91 -1.60 28.69
CA LYS A 73 0.06 -2.63 29.14
C LYS A 73 0.10 -3.78 28.12
N PHE A 74 0.73 -3.57 26.97
CA PHE A 74 0.67 -4.55 25.89
C PHE A 74 1.54 -5.79 26.11
N SER A 75 0.93 -6.96 25.88
CA SER A 75 1.60 -8.13 25.31
C SER A 75 2.12 -7.79 23.91
N LYS A 76 3.35 -8.18 23.60
CA LYS A 76 4.07 -8.01 22.32
C LYS A 76 3.13 -7.97 21.09
N LEU A 77 3.18 -6.89 20.31
CA LEU A 77 2.41 -6.79 19.06
C LEU A 77 3.05 -7.70 17.99
N GLY A 78 2.21 -8.31 17.16
CA GLY A 78 2.65 -9.27 16.16
C GLY A 78 1.91 -9.11 14.83
N ILE A 79 2.54 -9.57 13.75
CA ILE A 79 1.88 -9.71 12.45
C ILE A 79 1.20 -11.07 12.41
N ILE A 80 -0.14 -11.08 12.48
CA ILE A 80 -0.94 -12.32 12.43
C ILE A 80 -0.92 -12.92 11.03
N SER A 81 -1.15 -12.11 10.00
CA SER A 81 -1.11 -12.55 8.60
C SER A 81 -0.64 -11.43 7.68
N LEU A 82 0.12 -11.81 6.64
CA LEU A 82 0.55 -10.89 5.59
C LEU A 82 0.15 -11.49 4.24
N LYS A 83 -0.85 -10.88 3.58
CA LYS A 83 -1.35 -11.29 2.27
C LYS A 83 -1.13 -10.19 1.24
N VAL A 84 -0.58 -10.56 0.08
CA VAL A 84 -0.56 -9.68 -1.10
C VAL A 84 -1.95 -9.71 -1.73
N THR A 85 -2.63 -8.58 -1.75
CA THR A 85 -3.99 -8.47 -2.30
C THR A 85 -4.02 -7.95 -3.73
N ASN A 86 -2.94 -7.30 -4.19
CA ASN A 86 -2.82 -6.79 -5.55
C ASN A 86 -1.34 -6.78 -5.98
N ILE A 87 -1.09 -6.94 -7.28
CA ILE A 87 0.22 -6.79 -7.91
C ILE A 87 0.04 -5.84 -9.10
N VAL A 88 0.81 -4.75 -9.12
CA VAL A 88 0.83 -3.80 -10.24
C VAL A 88 2.22 -3.85 -10.86
N SER A 89 2.29 -4.20 -12.14
CA SER A 89 3.51 -4.19 -12.94
C SER A 89 3.31 -3.32 -14.18
N SER A 90 4.39 -2.74 -14.67
CA SER A 90 4.40 -1.98 -15.92
C SER A 90 5.55 -2.46 -16.79
N TYR A 91 5.34 -2.42 -18.10
CA TYR A 91 6.38 -2.62 -19.10
C TYR A 91 6.24 -1.54 -20.17
N ARG A 92 7.33 -1.28 -20.89
CA ARG A 92 7.33 -0.42 -22.06
C ARG A 92 7.55 -1.29 -23.30
N SER A 93 6.65 -1.18 -24.26
CA SER A 93 6.83 -1.80 -25.58
C SER A 93 8.03 -1.18 -26.30
N MET A 94 8.76 -1.98 -27.06
CA MET A 94 9.86 -1.50 -27.91
C MET A 94 9.36 -0.49 -28.95
N ASN A 95 8.17 -0.72 -29.51
CA ASN A 95 7.56 0.14 -30.52
C ASN A 95 6.35 0.90 -29.95
N ARG A 96 6.10 2.11 -30.49
CA ARG A 96 4.85 2.85 -30.25
C ARG A 96 3.67 2.04 -30.78
N VAL A 97 2.59 2.04 -30.02
CA VAL A 97 1.38 1.27 -30.30
C VAL A 97 0.32 2.23 -30.80
N ALA A 98 -0.21 1.99 -32.01
CA ALA A 98 -1.34 2.76 -32.55
C ALA A 98 -2.65 2.25 -31.94
N ILE A 99 -3.03 2.81 -30.79
CA ILE A 99 -4.10 2.31 -29.92
C ILE A 99 -5.45 2.32 -30.65
N GLU A 100 -5.73 3.37 -31.42
CA GLU A 100 -7.01 3.54 -32.14
C GLU A 100 -7.22 2.46 -33.19
N LEU A 101 -6.19 2.16 -33.99
CA LEU A 101 -6.26 1.12 -35.02
C LEU A 101 -6.42 -0.27 -34.43
N ILE A 102 -5.75 -0.54 -33.31
CA ILE A 102 -5.84 -1.82 -32.61
C ILE A 102 -7.23 -1.99 -31.98
N TYR A 103 -7.75 -0.95 -31.33
CA TYR A 103 -9.07 -0.97 -30.72
C TYR A 103 -10.18 -1.25 -31.75
N GLN A 104 -10.12 -0.61 -32.92
CA GLN A 104 -11.06 -0.87 -34.01
C GLN A 104 -11.00 -2.34 -34.48
N LYS A 105 -9.81 -2.97 -34.51
CA LYS A 105 -9.67 -4.39 -34.83
C LYS A 105 -10.21 -5.31 -33.74
N PHE A 106 -9.99 -4.98 -32.47
CA PHE A 106 -10.52 -5.74 -31.33
C PHE A 106 -12.05 -5.73 -31.31
N ARG A 107 -12.68 -4.56 -31.50
CA ARG A 107 -14.15 -4.44 -31.59
C ARG A 107 -14.75 -5.31 -32.70
N LYS A 108 -14.03 -5.51 -33.80
CA LYS A 108 -14.48 -6.37 -34.92
C LYS A 108 -14.24 -7.87 -34.68
N ARG A 109 -13.38 -8.25 -33.74
CA ARG A 109 -13.06 -9.64 -33.37
C ARG A 109 -13.56 -9.96 -31.95
N HIS A 110 -14.87 -10.01 -31.75
CA HIS A 110 -15.48 -10.52 -30.51
C HIS A 110 -15.31 -12.06 -30.39
N LYS A 111 -14.09 -12.53 -30.04
CA LYS A 111 -13.81 -13.91 -29.58
C LYS A 111 -12.78 -13.98 -28.44
N TYR A 112 -12.36 -12.87 -27.85
CA TYR A 112 -11.33 -12.86 -26.79
C TYR A 112 -11.88 -12.67 -25.36
N ASP A 113 -13.15 -12.33 -25.19
CA ASP A 113 -13.79 -12.22 -23.86
C ASP A 113 -14.06 -13.58 -23.17
N LYS A 114 -13.65 -14.71 -23.78
CA LYS A 114 -13.81 -16.08 -23.22
C LYS A 114 -12.51 -16.68 -22.63
N LEU A 115 -11.44 -15.90 -22.52
CA LEU A 115 -10.12 -16.39 -22.06
C LEU A 115 -9.75 -15.96 -20.64
N PHE A 116 -10.70 -15.41 -19.87
CA PHE A 116 -10.55 -15.11 -18.45
C PHE A 116 -11.75 -15.64 -17.66
#